data_AF-A0A6A7LJ49-F1
#
_entry.id   AF-A0A6A7LJ49-F1
#
_cell.length_a   1.000
_cell.length_b   1.000
_cell.length_c   1.000
_cell.angle_alpha   90.00
_cell.angle_beta   90.00
_cell.angle_gamma   90.00
#
_symmetry.space_group_name_H-M   'P 1'
#
loop_
_entity.id
_entity.type
_entity.pdbx_description
1 polymer ?
#
loop_
_entity_poly.entity_id
_entity_poly.type
_entity_poly.pdbx_seq_one_letter_code
_entity_poly.pdbx_strand_id
1 'polypeptide(L)'
;MNDEAGIRKHIEEANNKALERMRLSRPILVDIKRAKDILPKMKKNSIYHAGPPIDWNMMCGPMRGAIVGTMLFEGFATTWNDAVRLIKKGGIDFSSNHDHDAVGPMAGVISPSLPILVVKDLSNG
;
A
#
# COMPACT_ATOMS: atom_id res chain seq x y z
N MET A 1 -32.92 -30.26 -6.53
CA MET A 1 -33.28 -29.00 -7.23
C MET A 1 -33.18 -27.85 -6.22
N ASN A 2 -32.52 -26.75 -6.62
CA ASN A 2 -32.45 -25.42 -5.98
C ASN A 2 -31.25 -25.05 -5.07
N ASP A 3 -30.06 -25.60 -5.28
CA ASP A 3 -28.83 -25.04 -4.70
C ASP A 3 -28.34 -23.78 -5.46
N GLU A 4 -28.38 -23.82 -6.79
CA GLU A 4 -27.99 -22.67 -7.65
C GLU A 4 -28.82 -21.40 -7.41
N ALA A 5 -30.13 -21.55 -7.20
CA ALA A 5 -31.00 -20.41 -6.91
C ALA A 5 -30.67 -19.76 -5.55
N GLY A 6 -30.30 -20.58 -4.56
CA GLY A 6 -29.86 -20.11 -3.24
C GLY A 6 -28.50 -19.41 -3.31
N ILE A 7 -27.53 -20.01 -3.98
CA ILE A 7 -26.18 -19.44 -4.21
C ILE A 7 -26.28 -18.11 -4.94
N ARG A 8 -27.07 -18.04 -6.02
CA ARG A 8 -27.29 -16.81 -6.78
C ARG A 8 -27.85 -15.69 -5.91
N LYS A 9 -28.89 -15.97 -5.13
CA LYS A 9 -29.49 -14.99 -4.22
C LYS A 9 -28.47 -14.47 -3.21
N HIS A 10 -27.64 -15.36 -2.64
CA HIS A 10 -26.59 -14.97 -1.71
C HIS A 10 -25.54 -14.04 -2.34
N ILE A 11 -25.12 -14.33 -3.58
CA ILE A 11 -24.20 -13.48 -4.35
C ILE A 11 -24.83 -12.10 -4.61
N GLU A 12 -26.11 -12.06 -5.01
CA GLU A 12 -26.82 -10.81 -5.27
C GLU A 12 -26.94 -9.94 -3.99
N GLU A 13 -27.27 -10.54 -2.85
CA GLU A 13 -27.31 -9.85 -1.55
C GLU A 13 -25.93 -9.30 -1.15
N ALA A 14 -24.86 -10.09 -1.31
CA ALA A 14 -23.50 -9.66 -1.01
C ALA A 14 -23.05 -8.50 -1.92
N ASN A 15 -23.35 -8.59 -3.23
CA ASN A 15 -23.03 -7.55 -4.20
C ASN A 15 -23.78 -6.25 -3.91
N ASN A 16 -25.07 -6.33 -3.56
CA ASN A 16 -25.87 -5.15 -3.19
C ASN A 16 -25.27 -4.45 -1.97
N LYS A 17 -24.88 -5.20 -0.94
CA LYS A 17 -24.23 -4.64 0.25
C LYS A 17 -22.88 -4.00 -0.06
N ALA A 18 -22.07 -4.62 -0.92
CA ALA A 18 -20.79 -4.07 -1.34
C ALA A 18 -20.97 -2.74 -2.12
N LEU A 19 -21.89 -2.73 -3.09
CA LEU A 19 -22.21 -1.54 -3.89
C LEU A 19 -22.79 -0.40 -3.05
N GLU A 20 -23.68 -0.72 -2.12
CA GLU A 20 -24.26 0.26 -1.20
C GLU A 20 -23.17 0.95 -0.38
N ARG A 21 -22.26 0.17 0.25
CA ARG A 21 -21.13 0.72 1.01
C ARG A 21 -20.24 1.62 0.16
N MET A 22 -19.86 1.17 -1.04
CA MET A 22 -19.05 1.96 -1.97
C MET A 22 -19.72 3.27 -2.40
N ARG A 23 -21.03 3.24 -2.66
CA ARG A 23 -21.79 4.43 -3.09
C ARG A 23 -22.02 5.43 -1.95
N LEU A 24 -22.19 4.93 -0.74
CA LEU A 24 -22.41 5.77 0.44
C LEU A 24 -21.12 6.34 1.03
N SER A 25 -19.95 5.84 0.63
CA SER A 25 -18.65 6.33 1.11
C SER A 25 -18.51 7.85 0.96
N ARG A 26 -18.06 8.49 2.04
CA ARG A 26 -17.79 9.94 2.13
C ARG A 26 -16.33 10.15 2.56
N PRO A 27 -15.36 9.98 1.64
CA PRO A 27 -13.95 10.16 1.95
C PRO A 27 -13.63 11.64 2.16
N ILE A 28 -13.16 11.98 3.36
CA ILE A 28 -12.73 13.33 3.72
C ILE A 28 -11.25 13.30 4.10
N LEU A 29 -10.47 14.22 3.54
CA LEU A 29 -9.11 14.48 3.98
C LEU A 29 -9.16 15.12 5.38
N VAL A 30 -8.60 14.45 6.38
CA VAL A 30 -8.66 14.90 7.78
C VAL A 30 -7.31 15.32 8.34
N ASP A 31 -6.20 14.87 7.74
CA ASP A 31 -4.85 15.18 8.23
C ASP A 31 -3.75 14.92 7.18
N ILE A 32 -2.53 15.35 7.49
CA ILE A 32 -1.29 14.97 6.81
C ILE A 32 -0.28 14.51 7.87
N LYS A 33 0.11 13.23 7.83
CA LYS A 33 1.03 12.63 8.82
C LYS A 33 2.19 11.93 8.15
N ARG A 34 3.27 11.66 8.90
CA ARG A 34 4.31 10.75 8.40
C ARG A 34 3.76 9.32 8.37
N ALA A 35 4.16 8.56 7.36
CA ALA A 35 3.68 7.20 7.16
C ALA A 35 3.85 6.31 8.40
N LYS A 36 5.03 6.35 9.04
CA LYS A 36 5.33 5.54 10.23
C LYS A 36 4.44 5.82 11.45
N ASP A 37 3.85 7.02 11.51
CA ASP A 37 3.07 7.45 12.67
C ASP A 37 1.62 6.95 12.59
N ILE A 38 1.17 6.44 11.43
CA ILE A 38 -0.23 6.05 11.20
C ILE A 38 -0.41 4.71 10.47
N LEU A 39 0.54 4.28 9.63
CA LEU A 39 0.44 3.00 8.93
C LEU A 39 0.74 1.83 9.89
N PRO A 40 -0.19 0.88 10.06
CA PRO A 40 0.01 -0.25 10.97
C PRO A 40 1.26 -1.05 10.61
N LYS A 41 2.05 -1.46 11.61
CA LYS A 41 3.21 -2.36 11.46
C LYS A 41 4.34 -1.85 10.56
N MET A 42 4.34 -0.56 10.19
CA MET A 42 5.44 0.02 9.43
C MET A 42 6.71 0.09 10.28
N LYS A 43 7.77 -0.60 9.84
CA LYS A 43 9.06 -0.61 10.52
C LYS A 43 9.94 0.52 10.00
N LYS A 44 11.01 0.82 10.76
CA LYS A 44 12.00 1.83 10.38
C LYS A 44 12.67 1.55 9.02
N ASN A 45 12.78 0.28 8.62
CA ASN A 45 13.39 -0.15 7.37
C ASN A 45 12.36 -0.69 6.36
N SER A 46 11.10 -0.30 6.47
CA SER A 46 10.05 -0.68 5.52
C SER A 46 10.00 0.26 4.32
N ILE A 47 9.74 -0.29 3.14
CA ILE A 47 9.38 0.46 1.94
C ILE A 47 8.19 -0.23 1.29
N TYR A 48 7.06 0.46 1.20
CA TYR A 48 5.88 -0.07 0.53
C TYR A 48 5.80 0.41 -0.91
N HIS A 49 5.03 -0.29 -1.75
CA HIS A 49 4.92 -0.02 -3.17
C HIS A 49 3.49 -0.22 -3.72
N ALA A 50 3.24 0.33 -4.90
CA ALA A 50 1.99 0.09 -5.63
C ALA A 50 1.89 -1.35 -6.17
N GLY A 51 0.66 -1.79 -6.43
CA GLY A 51 0.38 -3.11 -7.01
C GLY A 51 0.43 -4.27 -6.00
N PRO A 52 0.21 -5.51 -6.44
CA PRO A 52 0.25 -6.70 -5.57
C PRO A 52 1.67 -6.99 -5.08
N PRO A 53 1.85 -7.87 -4.08
CA PRO A 53 3.17 -8.28 -3.61
C PRO A 53 4.09 -8.72 -4.76
N ILE A 54 5.31 -8.17 -4.79
CA ILE A 54 6.30 -8.48 -5.82
C ILE A 54 7.71 -8.42 -5.25
N ASP A 55 8.52 -9.41 -5.58
CA ASP A 55 9.93 -9.42 -5.18
C ASP A 55 10.74 -8.38 -5.95
N TRP A 56 11.75 -7.82 -5.30
CA TRP A 56 12.70 -6.85 -5.89
C TRP A 56 13.23 -7.27 -7.29
N ASN A 57 13.55 -8.56 -7.45
CA ASN A 57 14.09 -9.11 -8.70
C ASN A 57 13.07 -9.13 -9.85
N MET A 58 11.79 -8.98 -9.55
CA MET A 58 10.69 -8.91 -10.53
C MET A 58 10.18 -7.48 -10.74
N MET A 59 10.53 -6.54 -9.85
CA MET A 59 10.17 -5.13 -10.00
C MET A 59 10.75 -4.53 -11.28
N CYS A 60 9.95 -3.72 -11.97
CA CYS A 60 10.38 -3.01 -13.18
C CYS A 60 11.39 -1.89 -12.86
N GLY A 61 12.13 -1.44 -13.88
CA GLY A 61 13.16 -0.40 -13.74
C GLY A 61 12.69 0.87 -13.01
N PRO A 62 11.54 1.48 -13.39
CA PRO A 62 11.02 2.67 -12.70
C PRO A 62 10.72 2.45 -11.22
N MET A 63 10.11 1.31 -10.85
CA MET A 63 9.83 0.99 -9.45
C MET A 63 11.12 0.80 -8.65
N ARG A 64 12.11 0.09 -9.22
CA ARG A 64 13.45 -0.02 -8.62
C ARG A 64 14.10 1.33 -8.41
N GLY A 65 13.99 2.22 -9.40
CA GLY A 65 14.48 3.58 -9.33
C GLY A 65 13.85 4.38 -8.19
N ALA A 66 12.52 4.33 -8.07
CA ALA A 66 11.78 5.00 -7.01
C ALA A 66 12.16 4.47 -5.62
N ILE A 67 12.30 3.16 -5.46
CA ILE A 67 12.71 2.53 -4.20
C ILE A 67 14.13 2.97 -3.82
N VAL A 68 15.09 2.89 -4.74
CA VAL A 68 16.47 3.30 -4.44
C VAL A 68 16.52 4.78 -4.11
N GLY A 69 15.85 5.64 -4.90
CA GLY A 69 15.76 7.07 -4.58
C GLY A 69 15.19 7.32 -3.19
N THR A 70 14.18 6.56 -2.80
CA THR A 70 13.58 6.65 -1.46
C THR A 70 14.53 6.15 -0.36
N MET A 71 15.29 5.09 -0.61
CA MET A 71 16.33 4.62 0.33
C MET A 71 17.43 5.66 0.55
N LEU A 72 17.82 6.39 -0.50
CA LEU A 72 18.78 7.49 -0.38
C LEU A 72 18.18 8.65 0.41
N PHE A 73 16.92 9.00 0.14
CA PHE A 73 16.19 10.04 0.87
C PHE A 73 16.07 9.73 2.37
N GLU A 74 15.74 8.50 2.73
CA GLU A 74 15.67 8.05 4.13
C GLU A 74 17.06 7.85 4.77
N GLY A 75 18.15 7.92 4.00
CA GLY A 75 19.51 7.67 4.47
C GLY A 75 19.80 6.20 4.77
N PHE A 76 19.02 5.25 4.25
CA PHE A 76 19.29 3.81 4.37
C PHE A 76 20.51 3.39 3.55
N ALA A 77 20.82 4.15 2.50
CA ALA A 77 21.96 3.94 1.62
C ALA A 77 22.48 5.29 1.12
N THR A 78 23.74 5.29 0.67
CA THR A 78 24.40 6.48 0.09
C THR A 78 24.53 6.42 -1.43
N THR A 79 24.46 5.22 -2.01
CA THR A 79 24.54 5.01 -3.45
C THR A 79 23.57 3.92 -3.91
N TRP A 80 23.34 3.84 -5.22
CA TRP A 80 22.56 2.76 -5.83
C TRP A 80 23.11 1.37 -5.46
N ASN A 81 24.43 1.18 -5.54
CA ASN A 81 25.06 -0.10 -5.25
C ASN A 81 24.90 -0.48 -3.77
N ASP A 82 24.97 0.50 -2.86
CA ASP A 82 24.75 0.27 -1.44
C ASP A 82 23.30 -0.13 -1.16
N ALA A 83 22.34 0.53 -1.80
CA ALA A 83 20.92 0.24 -1.69
C ALA A 83 20.61 -1.20 -2.15
N VAL A 84 21.07 -1.57 -3.35
CA VAL A 84 20.87 -2.92 -3.90
C VAL A 84 21.53 -3.97 -3.01
N ARG A 85 22.73 -3.70 -2.47
CA ARG A 85 23.41 -4.61 -1.56
C ARG A 85 22.61 -4.81 -0.27
N LEU A 86 22.05 -3.73 0.29
CA LEU A 86 21.23 -3.81 1.51
C LEU A 86 19.93 -4.59 1.25
N ILE A 87 19.25 -4.33 0.13
CA ILE A 87 18.06 -5.07 -0.30
C ILE A 87 18.36 -6.56 -0.42
N LYS A 88 19.42 -6.94 -1.13
CA LYS A 88 19.81 -8.34 -1.34
C LYS A 88 20.19 -9.07 -0.04
N LYS A 89 20.58 -8.34 1.01
CA LYS A 89 20.84 -8.88 2.35
C LYS A 89 19.59 -8.98 3.22
N GLY A 90 18.41 -8.63 2.71
CA GLY A 90 17.15 -8.61 3.46
C GLY A 90 17.04 -7.42 4.43
N GLY A 91 17.80 -6.34 4.18
CA GLY A 91 17.81 -5.17 5.06
C GLY A 91 16.60 -4.25 4.91
N ILE A 92 15.75 -4.46 3.89
CA ILE A 92 14.55 -3.68 3.61
C ILE A 92 13.34 -4.62 3.59
N ASP A 93 12.26 -4.18 4.25
CA ASP A 93 10.99 -4.89 4.32
C ASP A 93 10.02 -4.31 3.28
N PHE A 94 9.71 -5.09 2.23
CA PHE A 94 8.80 -4.66 1.16
C PHE A 94 7.38 -5.17 1.39
N SER A 95 6.39 -4.33 1.06
CA SER A 95 4.99 -4.75 1.10
C SER A 95 4.12 -3.92 0.14
N SER A 96 2.97 -4.47 -0.25
CA SER A 96 1.98 -3.73 -1.04
C SER A 96 1.32 -2.67 -0.18
N ASN A 97 1.12 -1.47 -0.71
CA ASN A 97 0.36 -0.43 -0.01
C ASN A 97 -1.04 -0.92 0.41
N HIS A 98 -1.70 -1.75 -0.42
CA HIS A 98 -3.06 -2.22 -0.15
C HIS A 98 -3.14 -3.16 1.06
N ASP A 99 -2.04 -3.77 1.48
CA ASP A 99 -1.97 -4.59 2.69
C ASP A 99 -1.90 -3.74 3.98
N HIS A 100 -1.73 -2.41 3.84
CA HIS A 100 -1.58 -1.44 4.93
C HIS A 100 -2.59 -0.28 4.83
N ASP A 101 -3.75 -0.52 4.22
CA ASP A 101 -4.82 0.48 4.03
C ASP A 101 -4.35 1.76 3.31
N ALA A 102 -3.32 1.63 2.45
CA ALA A 102 -2.73 2.73 1.72
C ALA A 102 -2.75 2.50 0.21
N VAL A 103 -2.63 3.59 -0.55
CA VAL A 103 -2.46 3.54 -2.01
C VAL A 103 -1.45 4.60 -2.43
N GLY A 104 -0.76 4.37 -3.56
CA GLY A 104 0.22 5.29 -4.10
C GLY A 104 0.21 5.26 -5.63
N PRO A 105 0.29 6.42 -6.31
CA PRO A 105 0.27 6.46 -7.77
C PRO A 105 1.58 5.95 -8.38
N MET A 106 1.52 5.39 -9.58
CA MET A 106 2.68 4.95 -10.36
C MET A 106 3.50 3.87 -9.63
N ALA A 107 4.77 4.13 -9.27
CA ALA A 107 5.57 3.22 -8.44
C ALA A 107 5.02 3.12 -7.00
N GLY A 108 4.32 4.17 -6.55
CA GLY A 108 3.61 4.24 -5.27
C GLY A 108 4.48 3.96 -4.06
N VAL A 109 5.73 4.43 -4.08
CA VAL A 109 6.66 4.14 -2.99
C VAL A 109 6.30 4.94 -1.74
N ILE A 110 6.18 4.27 -0.59
CA ILE A 110 5.95 4.89 0.72
C ILE A 110 7.05 4.42 1.69
N SER A 111 7.69 5.36 2.37
CA SER A 111 8.72 5.10 3.39
C SER A 111 8.41 5.84 4.69
N PRO A 112 9.05 5.49 5.81
CA PRO A 112 8.60 5.87 7.15
C PRO A 112 8.48 7.38 7.37
N SER A 113 9.36 8.19 6.79
CA SER A 113 9.38 9.64 6.98
C SER A 113 8.51 10.41 5.99
N LEU A 114 8.03 9.76 4.92
CA LEU A 114 7.23 10.44 3.89
C LEU A 114 5.89 10.91 4.47
N PRO A 115 5.46 12.14 4.16
CA PRO A 115 4.14 12.61 4.50
C PRO A 115 3.09 11.91 3.63
N ILE A 116 2.00 11.48 4.24
CA ILE A 116 0.85 10.87 3.59
C ILE A 116 -0.44 11.60 3.98
N LEU A 117 -1.40 11.58 3.06
CA LEU A 117 -2.74 12.11 3.28
C LEU A 117 -3.56 11.11 4.10
N VAL A 118 -4.16 11.55 5.19
CA VAL A 118 -5.05 10.71 6.00
C VAL A 118 -6.49 10.98 5.58
N VAL A 119 -7.13 9.98 4.98
CA VAL A 119 -8.51 10.06 4.49
C VAL A 119 -9.40 9.16 5.33
N LYS A 120 -10.54 9.68 5.78
CA LYS A 120 -11.53 8.94 6.58
C LYS A 120 -12.87 8.88 5.85
N ASP A 121 -13.50 7.70 5.80
CA ASP A 121 -14.86 7.53 5.26
C ASP A 121 -15.92 7.74 6.35
N LEU A 122 -16.51 8.93 6.42
CA LEU A 122 -17.48 9.27 7.45
C LEU A 122 -18.78 8.43 7.45
N SER A 123 -19.03 7.64 6.41
CA SER A 123 -20.23 6.80 6.30
C SER A 123 -20.03 5.38 6.82
N ASN A 124 -18.85 4.80 6.64
CA ASN A 124 -18.58 3.39 6.94
C ASN A 124 -17.47 3.18 8.00
N GLY A 125 -16.79 4.25 8.48
CA GLY A 125 -15.76 4.16 9.52
C GLY A 125 -15.18 5.51 9.96
#